data_AF-A0A7W5UW56-F1
#
_entry.id   AF-A0A7W5UW56-F1
#
_cell.length_a   1.000
_cell.length_b   1.000
_cell.length_c   1.000
_cell.angle_alpha   90.00
_cell.angle_beta   90.00
_cell.angle_gamma   90.00
#
_symmetry.space_group_name_H-M   'P 1'
#
loop_
_entity.id
_entity.type
_entity.pdbx_description
1 polymer ?
#
loop_
_entity_poly.entity_id
_entity_poly.type
_entity_poly.pdbx_seq_one_letter_code
_entity_poly.pdbx_strand_id
1 'polypeptide(L)'
;MSGTIQQLQRALRKAASKFPLETENFPMTDIILQVKQEGGELLIFDDNEEELTRCVVEEWIGDTSEDFYERIQPVLKEAILDIKEEMDSLNVLKPYSFVLFDDDNSAVANLYLVDDDLIQLDGELLPGLDEDLEGFWEALSKE
;
A
#
# COMPACT_ATOMS: atom_id res chain seq x y z
N MET A 1 -10.57 -10.57 8.06
CA MET A 1 -10.37 -9.38 7.20
C MET A 1 -10.93 -8.18 7.91
N SER A 2 -10.07 -7.28 8.38
CA SER A 2 -10.46 -5.99 8.96
C SER A 2 -11.20 -5.13 7.91
N GLY A 3 -12.10 -4.25 8.36
CA GLY A 3 -12.78 -3.28 7.48
C GLY A 3 -11.79 -2.36 6.76
N THR A 4 -10.68 -2.01 7.42
CA THR A 4 -9.59 -1.22 6.85
C THR A 4 -8.92 -1.92 5.66
N ILE A 5 -8.53 -3.19 5.78
CA ILE A 5 -7.89 -3.93 4.68
C ILE A 5 -8.77 -3.95 3.43
N GLN A 6 -10.07 -4.24 3.59
CA GLN A 6 -11.01 -4.25 2.46
C GLN A 6 -11.15 -2.86 1.80
N GLN A 7 -11.12 -1.80 2.61
CA GLN A 7 -11.16 -0.43 2.11
C GLN A 7 -9.88 -0.07 1.32
N LEU A 8 -8.71 -0.43 1.85
CA LEU A 8 -7.42 -0.23 1.20
C LEU A 8 -7.37 -0.97 -0.14
N GLN A 9 -7.76 -2.25 -0.16
CA GLN A 9 -7.85 -3.05 -1.39
C GLN A 9 -8.78 -2.41 -2.43
N ARG A 10 -9.92 -1.86 -2.00
CA ARG A 10 -10.84 -1.15 -2.91
C ARG A 10 -10.20 0.10 -3.50
N ALA A 11 -9.44 0.85 -2.72
CA ALA A 11 -8.71 2.03 -3.20
C ALA A 11 -7.60 1.63 -4.19
N LEU A 12 -6.79 0.62 -3.84
CA LEU A 12 -5.73 0.08 -4.70
C LEU A 12 -6.29 -0.44 -6.04
N ARG A 13 -7.35 -1.24 -6.02
CA ARG A 13 -8.01 -1.71 -7.26
C ARG A 13 -8.60 -0.56 -8.10
N LYS A 14 -9.04 0.51 -7.45
CA LYS A 14 -9.55 1.71 -8.14
C LYS A 14 -8.40 2.50 -8.79
N ALA A 15 -7.25 2.61 -8.13
CA ALA A 15 -6.04 3.17 -8.73
C ALA A 15 -5.55 2.31 -9.89
N ALA A 16 -5.50 0.98 -9.72
CA ALA A 16 -5.16 0.00 -10.75
C ALA A 16 -6.00 0.15 -12.03
N SER A 17 -7.30 0.45 -11.88
CA SER A 17 -8.21 0.65 -13.02
C SER A 17 -7.84 1.83 -13.95
N LYS A 18 -6.88 2.68 -13.54
CA LYS A 18 -6.34 3.79 -14.34
C LYS A 18 -5.28 3.34 -15.35
N PHE A 19 -4.84 2.09 -15.29
CA PHE A 19 -3.85 1.49 -16.20
C PHE A 19 -4.50 0.40 -17.07
N PRO A 20 -5.38 0.76 -18.04
CA PRO A 20 -6.05 -0.21 -18.89
C PRO A 20 -5.06 -0.96 -19.79
N LEU A 21 -5.30 -2.25 -20.00
CA LEU A 21 -4.49 -3.16 -20.84
C LEU A 21 -4.50 -2.81 -22.34
N GLU A 22 -5.38 -1.89 -22.77
CA GLU A 22 -5.59 -1.55 -24.19
C GLU A 22 -4.62 -0.46 -24.70
N THR A 23 -3.76 0.08 -23.83
CA THR A 23 -2.79 1.15 -24.13
C THR A 23 -1.36 0.58 -24.13
N GLU A 24 -0.40 1.28 -24.76
CA GLU A 24 1.02 1.00 -24.53
C GLU A 24 1.34 1.07 -23.03
N ASN A 25 2.30 0.25 -22.56
CA ASN A 25 2.69 0.21 -21.16
C ASN A 25 2.99 1.64 -20.65
N PHE A 26 2.36 2.01 -19.54
CA PHE A 26 2.57 3.32 -18.96
C PHE A 26 4.01 3.41 -18.42
N PRO A 27 4.77 4.47 -18.78
CA PRO A 27 6.10 4.70 -18.25
C PRO A 27 6.00 5.21 -16.82
N MET A 28 5.74 4.30 -15.89
CA MET A 28 5.49 4.59 -14.48
C MET A 28 6.44 3.77 -13.62
N THR A 29 7.11 4.42 -12.66
CA THR A 29 8.05 3.76 -11.75
C THR A 29 7.50 3.52 -10.35
N ASP A 30 6.61 4.37 -9.84
CA ASP A 30 6.19 4.31 -8.44
C ASP A 30 4.71 4.66 -8.26
N ILE A 31 3.97 3.82 -7.53
CA ILE A 31 2.64 4.13 -7.00
C ILE A 31 2.83 4.71 -5.60
N ILE A 32 2.48 5.98 -5.42
CA ILE A 32 2.68 6.69 -4.16
C ILE A 32 1.40 6.59 -3.32
N LEU A 33 1.54 6.06 -2.11
CA LEU A 33 0.49 6.01 -1.09
C LEU A 33 0.78 7.10 -0.07
N GLN A 34 0.17 8.27 -0.24
CA GLN A 34 0.28 9.34 0.74
C GLN A 34 -0.81 9.19 1.79
N VAL A 35 -0.40 9.13 3.06
CA VAL A 35 -1.33 9.11 4.18
C VAL A 35 -1.31 10.46 4.88
N LYS A 36 -2.48 11.04 5.11
CA LYS A 36 -2.65 12.22 5.95
C LYS A 36 -3.08 11.79 7.34
N GLN A 37 -2.18 11.88 8.31
CA GLN A 37 -2.39 11.34 9.65
C GLN A 37 -3.60 11.99 10.34
N GLU A 38 -3.69 13.33 10.35
CA GLU A 38 -4.75 14.05 11.06
C GLU A 38 -6.16 13.65 10.57
N GLY A 39 -6.33 13.53 9.25
CA GLY A 39 -7.62 13.24 8.61
C GLY A 39 -7.87 11.76 8.31
N GLY A 40 -6.90 10.87 8.54
CA GLY A 40 -6.96 9.47 8.12
C GLY A 40 -7.09 9.28 6.61
N GLU A 41 -6.68 10.26 5.80
CA GLU A 41 -6.86 10.20 4.35
C GLU A 41 -5.75 9.35 3.73
N LEU A 42 -6.11 8.45 2.81
CA LEU A 42 -5.18 7.80 1.90
C LEU A 42 -5.41 8.36 0.50
N LEU A 43 -4.38 9.01 -0.05
CA LEU A 43 -4.31 9.46 -1.43
C LEU A 43 -3.34 8.56 -2.19
N ILE A 44 -3.73 8.13 -3.39
CA ILE A 44 -2.90 7.31 -4.25
C ILE A 44 -2.58 8.11 -5.51
N PHE A 45 -1.30 8.30 -5.77
CA PHE A 45 -0.78 9.01 -6.93
C PHE A 45 0.03 8.08 -7.83
N ASP A 46 0.19 8.51 -9.07
CA ASP A 46 1.29 8.03 -9.89
C ASP A 46 2.60 8.78 -9.64
N ASP A 47 3.66 8.39 -10.35
CA ASP A 47 5.00 8.95 -10.26
C ASP A 47 5.12 10.35 -10.87
N ASN A 48 4.09 10.80 -11.59
CA ASN A 48 3.95 12.17 -12.10
C ASN A 48 3.12 13.06 -11.17
N GLU A 49 2.86 12.61 -9.93
CA GLU A 49 2.05 13.31 -8.93
C GLU A 49 0.57 13.48 -9.35
N GLU A 50 0.07 12.70 -10.32
CA GLU A 50 -1.35 12.71 -10.68
C GLU A 50 -2.15 11.82 -9.71
N GLU A 51 -3.19 12.38 -9.10
CA GLU A 51 -4.03 11.63 -8.16
C GLU A 51 -4.90 10.59 -8.91
N LEU A 52 -4.65 9.31 -8.63
CA LEU A 52 -5.42 8.20 -9.16
C LEU A 52 -6.71 8.01 -8.38
N THR A 53 -6.63 8.08 -7.04
CA THR A 53 -7.79 8.02 -6.16
C THR A 53 -7.51 8.45 -4.72
N ARG A 54 -8.58 8.59 -3.93
CA ARG A 54 -8.52 8.86 -2.48
C ARG A 54 -9.61 8.12 -1.71
N CYS A 55 -9.34 7.82 -0.43
CA CYS A 55 -10.33 7.37 0.54
C CYS A 55 -9.97 7.83 1.97
N VAL A 56 -10.88 7.66 2.93
CA VAL A 56 -10.65 8.00 4.34
C VAL A 56 -10.72 6.75 5.19
N VAL A 57 -9.61 6.35 5.80
CA VAL A 57 -9.55 5.21 6.73
C VAL A 57 -9.99 5.69 8.10
N GLU A 58 -11.21 5.34 8.49
CA GLU A 58 -11.84 5.84 9.72
C GLU A 58 -11.03 5.51 10.98
N GLU A 59 -10.32 4.37 10.99
CA GLU A 59 -9.48 3.93 12.10
C GLU A 59 -8.25 4.81 12.32
N TRP A 60 -7.85 5.64 11.34
CA TRP A 60 -6.67 6.50 11.43
C TRP A 60 -7.02 7.95 11.80
N ILE A 61 -8.30 8.33 11.79
CA ILE A 61 -8.72 9.72 12.04
C ILE A 61 -8.33 10.15 13.45
N GLY A 62 -7.60 11.27 13.55
CA GLY A 62 -7.22 11.85 14.83
C GLY A 62 -6.14 11.05 15.57
N ASP A 63 -5.49 10.10 14.92
CA ASP A 63 -4.28 9.48 15.45
C ASP A 63 -3.16 10.52 15.51
N THR A 64 -2.54 10.69 16.68
CA THR A 64 -1.45 11.67 16.88
C THR A 64 -0.17 10.99 17.37
N SER A 65 -0.07 9.67 17.23
CA SER A 65 1.07 8.91 17.71
C SER A 65 2.27 9.14 16.82
N GLU A 66 3.45 9.29 17.42
CA GLU A 66 4.70 9.52 16.68
C GLU A 66 5.11 8.32 15.82
N ASP A 67 4.68 7.11 16.20
CA ASP A 67 4.94 5.84 15.52
C ASP A 67 3.91 5.49 14.44
N PHE A 68 2.96 6.38 14.15
CA PHE A 68 1.82 6.10 13.26
C PHE A 68 2.25 5.52 11.90
N TYR A 69 3.24 6.15 11.26
CA TYR A 69 3.73 5.70 9.95
C TYR A 69 4.48 4.38 10.02
N GLU A 70 5.05 3.99 11.16
CA GLU A 70 5.63 2.67 11.37
C GLU A 70 4.52 1.62 11.55
N ARG A 71 3.46 1.99 12.27
CA ARG A 71 2.30 1.14 12.58
C ARG A 71 1.43 0.79 11.38
N ILE A 72 1.25 1.70 10.42
CA ILE A 72 0.38 1.45 9.26
C ILE A 72 1.08 0.69 8.12
N GLN A 73 2.42 0.65 8.09
CA GLN A 73 3.18 -0.08 7.08
C GLN A 73 2.79 -1.56 6.96
N PRO A 74 2.70 -2.36 8.04
CA PRO A 74 2.24 -3.76 7.94
C PRO A 74 0.83 -3.87 7.34
N VAL A 75 -0.09 -3.00 7.73
CA VAL A 75 -1.49 -2.99 7.24
C VAL A 75 -1.55 -2.67 5.74
N LEU A 76 -0.76 -1.69 5.29
CA LEU A 76 -0.65 -1.35 3.88
C LEU A 76 -0.03 -2.48 3.05
N LYS A 77 1.02 -3.12 3.58
CA LYS A 77 1.67 -4.28 2.94
C LYS A 77 0.71 -5.45 2.81
N GLU A 78 0.00 -5.81 3.87
CA GLU A 78 -1.04 -6.85 3.84
C GLU A 78 -2.08 -6.55 2.76
N ALA A 79 -2.59 -5.32 2.70
CA ALA A 79 -3.58 -4.92 1.71
C ALA A 79 -3.09 -5.02 0.26
N ILE A 80 -1.81 -4.74 0.00
CA ILE A 80 -1.18 -4.89 -1.34
C ILE A 80 -0.98 -6.37 -1.66
N LEU A 81 -0.44 -7.15 -0.72
CA LEU A 81 -0.08 -8.55 -0.91
C LEU A 81 -1.31 -9.45 -1.11
N ASP A 82 -2.43 -9.14 -0.45
CA ASP A 82 -3.71 -9.83 -0.63
C ASP A 82 -4.27 -9.72 -2.06
N ILE A 83 -3.88 -8.67 -2.80
CA ILE A 83 -4.30 -8.42 -4.19
C ILE A 83 -3.11 -8.38 -5.15
N LYS A 84 -2.02 -9.07 -4.77
CA LYS A 84 -0.76 -9.04 -5.51
C LYS A 84 -0.93 -9.45 -6.97
N GLU A 85 -1.80 -10.42 -7.28
CA GLU A 85 -1.99 -10.88 -8.66
C GLU A 85 -2.60 -9.76 -9.52
N GLU A 86 -3.53 -8.98 -8.96
CA GLU A 86 -4.06 -7.81 -9.64
C GLU A 86 -3.00 -6.70 -9.80
N MET A 87 -2.16 -6.47 -8.80
CA MET A 87 -1.08 -5.48 -8.88
C MET A 87 -0.01 -5.91 -9.90
N ASP A 88 0.47 -7.15 -9.85
CA ASP A 88 1.47 -7.68 -10.78
C ASP A 88 1.01 -7.68 -12.25
N SER A 89 -0.32 -7.61 -12.48
CA SER A 89 -0.96 -7.54 -13.79
C SER A 89 -1.17 -6.13 -14.36
N LEU A 90 -0.75 -5.08 -13.65
CA LEU A 90 -0.88 -3.70 -14.12
C LEU A 90 -0.13 -3.48 -15.44
N ASN A 91 -0.73 -2.66 -16.32
CA ASN A 91 -0.17 -2.31 -17.63
C ASN A 91 0.92 -1.23 -17.52
N VAL A 92 1.88 -1.40 -16.62
CA VAL A 92 2.95 -0.45 -16.33
C VAL A 92 4.31 -1.08 -16.64
N LEU A 93 5.33 -0.25 -16.89
CA LEU A 93 6.69 -0.75 -17.01
C LEU A 93 7.18 -1.26 -15.65
N LYS A 94 7.81 -2.44 -15.67
CA LYS A 94 8.45 -3.04 -14.50
C LYS A 94 9.97 -2.79 -14.53
N PRO A 95 10.64 -2.74 -13.37
CA PRO A 95 10.03 -2.83 -12.04
C PRO A 95 9.33 -1.53 -11.65
N TYR A 96 8.29 -1.65 -10.83
CA TYR A 96 7.65 -0.50 -10.19
C TYR A 96 7.41 -0.78 -8.71
N SER A 97 7.34 0.27 -7.88
CA SER A 97 7.23 0.13 -6.43
C SER A 97 6.01 0.83 -5.83
N PHE A 98 5.55 0.36 -4.68
CA PHE A 98 4.55 1.03 -3.86
C PHE A 98 5.29 1.75 -2.72
N VAL A 99 5.15 3.07 -2.62
CA VAL A 99 5.92 3.88 -1.66
C VAL A 99 4.97 4.63 -0.72
N LEU A 100 5.19 4.52 0.58
CA LEU A 100 4.47 5.28 1.59
C LEU A 100 5.06 6.69 1.71
N PHE A 101 4.21 7.70 1.64
CA PHE A 101 4.54 9.10 1.85
C PHE A 101 3.78 9.66 3.07
N ASP A 102 4.42 10.56 3.79
CA ASP A 102 3.81 11.29 4.91
C ASP A 102 3.04 12.56 4.48
N ASP A 103 2.50 13.25 5.49
CA ASP A 103 1.82 14.54 5.37
C ASP A 103 2.64 15.62 4.64
N ASP A 104 3.97 15.57 4.72
CA ASP A 104 4.92 16.52 4.15
C ASP A 104 5.39 16.15 2.73
N ASN A 105 4.80 15.11 2.12
CA ASN A 105 5.22 14.53 0.84
C ASN A 105 6.64 13.94 0.87
N SER A 106 7.10 13.48 2.04
CA SER A 106 8.37 12.79 2.16
C SER A 106 8.16 11.28 2.12
N ALA A 107 8.99 10.57 1.35
CA ALA A 107 8.97 9.12 1.31
C ALA A 107 9.40 8.55 2.67
N VAL A 108 8.52 7.75 3.28
CA VAL A 108 8.74 7.12 4.57
C VAL A 108 9.28 5.70 4.41
N ALA A 109 8.66 4.90 3.53
CA ALA A 109 9.01 3.50 3.36
C ALA A 109 8.65 2.98 1.97
N ASN A 110 9.46 2.06 1.46
CA ASN A 110 9.08 1.25 0.30
C ASN A 110 8.29 0.02 0.79
N LEU A 111 7.06 -0.12 0.33
CA LEU A 111 6.10 -1.11 0.83
C LEU A 111 6.21 -2.43 0.08
N TYR A 112 6.29 -2.37 -1.25
CA TYR A 112 6.31 -3.54 -2.12
C TYR A 112 6.96 -3.21 -3.46
N LEU A 113 7.69 -4.15 -4.03
CA LEU A 113 8.34 -4.05 -5.34
C LEU A 113 7.73 -5.09 -6.28
N VAL A 114 7.29 -4.66 -7.45
CA VAL A 114 6.85 -5.53 -8.53
C VAL A 114 7.94 -5.59 -9.58
N ASP A 115 8.44 -6.79 -9.85
CA ASP A 115 9.47 -7.07 -10.84
C ASP A 115 9.16 -8.39 -11.55
N ASP A 116 9.42 -8.47 -12.86
CA ASP A 116 9.21 -9.69 -13.66
C ASP A 116 10.25 -10.77 -13.33
N ASP A 117 11.42 -10.39 -12.78
CA ASP A 117 12.49 -11.30 -12.37
C ASP A 117 12.37 -11.77 -10.90
N LEU A 118 11.32 -11.35 -10.18
CA LEU A 118 11.08 -11.82 -8.81
C LEU A 118 10.67 -13.30 -8.83
N ILE A 119 11.64 -14.20 -8.63
CA ILE A 119 11.38 -15.64 -8.47
C ILE A 119 10.42 -15.80 -7.28
N GLN A 120 9.16 -16.15 -7.57
CA GLN A 120 8.19 -16.58 -6.57
C GLN A 120 8.76 -17.81 -5.84
N LEU A 121 9.32 -17.60 -4.65
CA LEU A 121 9.46 -18.67 -3.68
C LEU A 121 8.04 -19.06 -3.29
N ASP A 122 7.62 -20.22 -3.79
CA ASP A 122 6.35 -20.88 -3.56
C ASP A 122 5.90 -20.72 -2.10
N GLY A 123 4.76 -20.04 -1.90
CA GLY A 123 3.85 -20.29 -0.77
C GLY A 123 4.05 -19.56 0.57
N GLU A 124 5.18 -18.94 0.86
CA GLU A 124 5.35 -18.16 2.11
C GLU A 124 5.85 -16.75 1.78
N LEU A 125 4.93 -15.78 1.75
CA LEU A 125 5.30 -14.38 1.93
C LEU A 125 5.97 -14.26 3.30
N LEU A 126 7.31 -14.35 3.32
CA LEU A 126 8.16 -14.27 4.51
C LEU A 126 7.60 -15.06 5.72
N PRO A 127 8.01 -16.33 5.96
CA PRO A 127 7.57 -17.05 7.16
C PRO A 127 7.83 -16.19 8.40
N GLY A 128 6.75 -15.81 9.09
CA GLY A 128 6.78 -14.89 10.23
C GLY A 128 6.02 -13.58 10.04
N LEU A 129 5.55 -13.21 8.84
CA LEU A 129 4.73 -11.99 8.68
C LEU A 129 3.43 -12.07 9.48
N ASP A 130 2.74 -13.21 9.47
CA ASP A 130 1.53 -13.42 10.28
C ASP A 130 1.83 -13.35 11.78
N GLU A 131 2.97 -13.88 12.22
CA GLU A 131 3.40 -13.84 13.63
C GLU A 131 3.82 -12.42 14.05
N ASP A 132 4.50 -11.68 13.18
CA ASP A 132 4.85 -10.27 13.39
C ASP A 132 3.59 -9.38 13.41
N LEU A 133 2.60 -9.68 12.57
CA LEU A 133 1.29 -9.02 12.58
C LEU A 133 0.52 -9.32 13.87
N GLU A 134 0.42 -10.59 14.29
CA GLU A 134 -0.22 -10.94 15.56
C GLU A 134 0.50 -10.31 16.77
N GLY A 135 1.83 -10.32 16.77
CA GLY A 135 2.64 -9.67 17.79
C GLY A 135 2.42 -8.16 17.84
N PHE A 136 2.28 -7.53 16.69
CA PHE A 136 1.95 -6.11 16.56
C PHE A 136 0.57 -5.79 17.15
N TRP A 137 -0.48 -6.57 16.82
CA TRP A 137 -1.82 -6.40 17.37
C TRP A 137 -1.90 -6.68 18.88
N GLU A 138 -1.15 -7.66 19.38
CA GLU A 138 -1.07 -7.94 20.81
C GLU A 138 -0.38 -6.82 21.59
N ALA A 139 0.67 -6.23 21.04
CA ALA A 139 1.37 -5.11 21.67
C ALA A 139 0.45 -3.89 21.77
N LEU A 140 -0.25 -3.56 20.68
CA LEU A 140 -1.20 -2.45 20.62
C LEU A 140 -2.39 -2.62 21.59
N SER A 141 -2.79 -3.85 21.90
CA SER A 141 -3.91 -4.16 22.81
C SER A 141 -3.52 -4.18 24.29
N LYS A 142 -2.22 -4.06 24.62
CA LYS A 142 -1.68 -4.15 25.98
C LYS A 142 -1.29 -2.80 26.58
N GLU A 143 -1.47 -1.70 25.86
CA GLU A 143 -1.32 -0.32 26.35
C GLU A 143 -2.65 0.32 26.76
#